data_AF-A0A522TDZ6-F1
#
_entry.id   AF-A0A522TDZ6-F1
#
_cell.length_a   1.000
_cell.length_b   1.000
_cell.length_c   1.000
_cell.angle_alpha   90.00
_cell.angle_beta   90.00
_cell.angle_gamma   90.00
#
_symmetry.space_group_name_H-M   'P 1'
#
loop_
_entity.id
_entity.type
_entity.pdbx_description
1 polymer ?
#
loop_
_entity_poly.entity_id
_entity_poly.type
_entity_poly.pdbx_seq_one_letter_code
_entity_poly.pdbx_strand_id
1 'polypeptide(L)'
;MISWRPFRSADEAALRARHVAQNAAFAFPDLADPRFVLVEVAEKDGQIIGAVGAHVTIELMFVGADSLVVRAAVRDRARFAGQLRALGADEAHVFVPNRLLAGMEPLLVRLGFRRSNQDYTPFYQEL
;
A
#
# COMPACT_ATOMS: atom_id res chain seq x y z
N MET A 1 30.23 8.94 5.59
CA MET A 1 29.35 8.37 6.64
C MET A 1 27.91 8.58 6.19
N ILE A 2 26.97 7.70 6.56
CA ILE A 2 25.54 7.94 6.25
C ILE A 2 24.93 8.74 7.40
N SER A 3 24.30 9.86 7.10
CA SER A 3 23.47 10.62 8.03
C SER A 3 22.00 10.52 7.64
N TRP A 4 21.12 10.57 8.63
CA TRP A 4 19.67 10.54 8.46
C TRP A 4 19.07 11.86 8.89
N ARG A 5 18.05 12.33 8.17
CA ARG A 5 17.29 13.51 8.52
C ARG A 5 15.86 13.44 7.98
N PRO A 6 14.93 14.23 8.55
CA PRO A 6 13.58 14.34 8.01
C PRO A 6 13.57 14.78 6.54
N PHE A 7 12.63 14.21 5.79
CA PHE A 7 12.32 14.60 4.43
C PHE A 7 11.94 16.08 4.32
N ARG A 8 12.34 16.68 3.21
CA ARG A 8 11.96 18.03 2.78
C ARG A 8 11.50 17.96 1.34
N SER A 9 10.54 18.79 0.95
CA SER A 9 10.03 18.80 -0.44
C SER A 9 11.13 19.00 -1.49
N ALA A 10 12.24 19.68 -1.14
CA ALA A 10 13.40 19.84 -2.02
C ALA A 10 14.15 18.53 -2.35
N ASP A 11 13.95 17.48 -1.56
CA ASP A 11 14.61 16.17 -1.74
C ASP A 11 13.94 15.32 -2.82
N GLU A 12 12.68 15.62 -3.18
CA GLU A 12 11.85 14.79 -4.03
C GLU A 12 12.48 14.52 -5.38
N ALA A 13 13.02 15.56 -6.03
CA ALA A 13 13.66 15.43 -7.34
C ALA A 13 14.85 14.44 -7.31
N ALA A 14 15.67 14.49 -6.26
CA ALA A 14 16.80 13.59 -6.10
C ALA A 14 16.34 12.15 -5.82
N LEU A 15 15.33 11.97 -4.95
CA LEU A 15 14.76 10.66 -4.64
C LEU A 15 14.06 10.04 -5.86
N ARG A 16 13.32 10.83 -6.64
CA ARG A 16 12.67 10.40 -7.88
C ARG A 16 13.70 9.95 -8.93
N ALA A 17 14.80 10.68 -9.08
CA ALA A 17 15.89 10.29 -9.97
C ALA A 17 16.52 8.94 -9.55
N ARG A 18 16.69 8.72 -8.24
CA ARG A 18 17.16 7.44 -7.69
C ARG A 18 16.18 6.30 -7.95
N HIS A 19 14.89 6.53 -7.73
CA HIS A 19 13.82 5.56 -7.98
C HIS A 19 13.78 5.12 -9.46
N VAL A 20 13.91 6.07 -10.38
CA VAL A 20 14.02 5.77 -11.83
C VAL A 20 15.27 4.94 -12.11
N ALA A 21 16.42 5.30 -11.53
CA ALA A 21 17.67 4.56 -11.71
C ALA A 21 17.64 3.14 -11.12
N GLN A 22 16.83 2.90 -10.09
CA GLN A 22 16.58 1.56 -9.54
C GLN A 22 15.73 0.69 -10.48
N ASN A 23 15.13 1.28 -11.52
CA ASN A 23 14.19 0.63 -12.43
C ASN A 23 13.10 -0.13 -11.66
N ALA A 24 12.64 0.45 -10.56
CA ALA A 24 11.60 -0.10 -9.74
C ALA A 24 10.29 -0.13 -10.54
N ALA A 25 9.67 -1.31 -10.64
CA ALA A 25 8.44 -1.53 -11.41
C ALA A 25 7.17 -0.98 -10.72
N PHE A 26 7.31 0.05 -9.87
CA PHE A 26 6.20 0.69 -9.17
C PHE A 26 6.32 2.22 -9.21
N ALA A 27 5.21 2.92 -9.02
CA ALA A 27 5.17 4.37 -9.04
C ALA A 27 5.96 4.98 -7.86
N PHE A 28 6.62 6.11 -8.09
CA PHE A 28 7.24 6.85 -6.99
C PHE A 28 6.15 7.38 -6.05
N PRO A 29 6.23 7.14 -4.73
CA PRO A 29 5.20 7.57 -3.77
C PRO A 29 5.19 9.08 -3.59
N ASP A 30 4.01 9.64 -3.26
CA ASP A 30 3.91 11.01 -2.77
C ASP A 30 4.37 11.07 -1.29
N LEU A 31 5.65 11.37 -1.08
CA LEU A 31 6.25 11.43 0.25
C LEU A 31 5.74 12.59 1.11
N ALA A 32 4.97 13.53 0.55
CA ALA A 32 4.32 14.61 1.28
C ALA A 32 2.92 14.22 1.79
N ASP A 33 2.42 13.06 1.39
CA ASP A 33 1.13 12.55 1.85
C ASP A 33 1.13 12.42 3.39
N PRO A 34 0.11 12.98 4.08
CA PRO A 34 0.06 12.97 5.55
C PRO A 34 -0.01 11.57 6.17
N ARG A 35 -0.28 10.53 5.38
CA ARG A 35 -0.25 9.13 5.85
C ARG A 35 1.15 8.58 5.92
N PHE A 36 2.15 9.21 5.30
CA PHE A 36 3.54 8.95 5.64
C PHE A 36 3.86 9.57 7.01
N VAL A 37 3.68 8.77 8.06
CA VAL A 37 3.92 9.18 9.46
C VAL A 37 5.40 9.28 9.81
N LEU A 38 6.27 8.77 8.95
CA LEU A 38 7.72 8.93 9.03
C LEU A 38 8.29 8.94 7.61
N VAL A 39 9.10 9.94 7.28
CA VAL A 39 9.95 9.91 6.08
C VAL A 39 11.34 10.44 6.45
N GLU A 40 12.34 9.58 6.37
CA GLU A 40 13.73 9.89 6.66
C GLU A 40 14.59 9.72 5.40
N VAL A 41 15.43 10.70 5.12
CA VAL A 41 16.32 10.75 3.96
C VAL A 41 17.74 10.38 4.40
N ALA A 42 18.35 9.44 3.67
CA ALA A 42 19.73 9.06 3.85
C ALA A 42 20.63 9.93 2.98
N GLU A 43 21.65 10.53 3.62
CA GLU A 43 22.66 11.36 2.96
C GLU A 43 24.05 10.78 3.15
N LYS A 44 24.88 10.89 2.12
CA LYS A 44 26.31 10.57 2.17
C LYS A 44 27.07 11.63 1.38
N ASP A 45 28.01 12.30 2.03
CA ASP A 45 28.89 13.30 1.42
C ASP A 45 28.10 14.41 0.69
N GLY A 46 27.00 14.88 1.29
CA GLY A 46 26.11 15.91 0.74
C GLY A 46 25.16 15.42 -0.36
N GLN A 47 25.21 14.14 -0.73
CA GLN A 47 24.32 13.55 -1.72
C GLN A 47 23.22 12.73 -1.05
N ILE A 48 21.99 12.90 -1.53
CA ILE A 48 20.88 12.01 -1.18
C ILE A 48 21.11 10.66 -1.85
N ILE A 49 21.15 9.60 -1.03
CA ILE A 49 21.36 8.22 -1.47
C ILE A 49 20.11 7.34 -1.36
N GLY A 50 19.07 7.80 -0.65
CA GLY A 50 17.79 7.09 -0.54
C GLY A 50 16.90 7.69 0.54
N ALA A 51 15.76 7.03 0.78
CA ALA A 51 14.84 7.37 1.87
C ALA A 51 14.16 6.11 2.41
N VAL A 52 13.64 6.20 3.63
CA VAL A 52 12.69 5.25 4.21
C VAL A 52 11.41 5.98 4.56
N GLY A 53 10.27 5.41 4.23
CA GLY A 53 8.94 5.94 4.52
C GLY A 53 8.08 4.92 5.25
N ALA A 54 7.39 5.33 6.30
CA ALA A 54 6.34 4.53 6.95
C ALA A 54 4.98 5.12 6.58
N HIS A 55 4.21 4.39 5.78
CA HIS A 55 2.87 4.77 5.34
C HIS A 55 1.80 4.07 6.18
N VAL A 56 0.83 4.83 6.69
CA VAL A 56 -0.35 4.28 7.35
C VAL A 56 -1.30 3.74 6.28
N THR A 57 -1.66 2.47 6.41
CA THR A 57 -2.58 1.78 5.50
C THR A 57 -3.63 1.01 6.31
N ILE A 58 -4.67 0.52 5.64
CA ILE A 58 -5.70 -0.34 6.25
C ILE A 58 -5.51 -1.77 5.77
N GLU A 59 -5.43 -2.69 6.73
CA GLU A 59 -5.58 -4.12 6.47
C GLU A 59 -7.05 -4.54 6.71
N LEU A 60 -7.64 -5.26 5.76
CA LEU A 60 -8.93 -5.93 5.92
C LEU A 60 -8.71 -7.42 6.20
N MET A 61 -9.43 -7.92 7.21
CA MET A 61 -9.42 -9.32 7.60
C MET A 61 -10.82 -9.92 7.42
N PHE A 62 -10.89 -11.09 6.78
CA PHE A 62 -12.12 -11.85 6.64
C PHE A 62 -12.17 -12.97 7.68
N VAL A 63 -13.06 -12.83 8.66
CA VAL A 63 -13.28 -13.85 9.70
C VAL A 63 -14.52 -14.65 9.35
N GLY A 64 -14.32 -15.89 8.88
CA GLY A 64 -15.39 -16.73 8.37
C GLY A 64 -15.85 -16.29 6.98
N ALA A 65 -15.74 -17.17 5.99
CA ALA A 65 -16.09 -16.87 4.59
C ALA A 65 -17.38 -17.62 4.18
N ASP A 66 -18.44 -17.49 4.98
CA ASP A 66 -19.75 -18.02 4.57
C ASP A 66 -20.20 -17.36 3.27
N SER A 67 -20.74 -18.16 2.34
CA SER A 67 -21.17 -17.70 1.02
C SER A 67 -22.18 -16.55 1.07
N LEU A 68 -23.02 -16.46 2.10
CA LEU A 68 -23.98 -15.36 2.32
C LEU A 68 -23.27 -14.08 2.75
N VAL A 69 -22.29 -14.19 3.67
CA VAL A 69 -21.48 -13.04 4.11
C VAL A 69 -20.69 -12.47 2.94
N VAL A 70 -20.09 -13.35 2.14
CA VAL A 70 -19.39 -12.98 0.90
C VAL A 70 -20.29 -12.22 -0.07
N ARG A 71 -21.49 -12.73 -0.34
CA ARG A 71 -22.45 -12.07 -1.23
C ARG A 71 -22.90 -10.70 -0.67
N ALA A 72 -23.16 -10.62 0.63
CA ALA A 72 -23.50 -9.36 1.28
C ALA A 72 -22.35 -8.35 1.18
N ALA A 73 -21.10 -8.79 1.35
CA ALA A 73 -19.94 -7.91 1.28
C ALA A 73 -19.72 -7.36 -0.14
N VAL A 74 -19.88 -8.20 -1.16
CA VAL A 74 -19.80 -7.76 -2.56
C VAL A 74 -20.90 -6.76 -2.90
N ARG A 75 -22.14 -7.02 -2.45
CA ARG A 75 -23.27 -6.10 -2.66
C ARG A 75 -23.04 -4.74 -1.98
N ASP A 76 -22.50 -4.75 -0.77
CA ASP A 76 -22.33 -3.54 0.04
C ASP A 76 -20.94 -2.90 -0.12
N ARG A 77 -20.14 -3.33 -1.11
CA ARG A 77 -18.74 -2.89 -1.28
C ARG A 77 -18.56 -1.37 -1.32
N ALA A 78 -19.49 -0.64 -1.95
CA ALA A 78 -19.43 0.82 -2.05
C ALA A 78 -19.63 1.49 -0.68
N ARG A 79 -20.49 0.91 0.17
CA ARG A 79 -20.69 1.36 1.55
C ARG A 79 -19.41 1.17 2.35
N PHE A 80 -18.77 0.00 2.25
CA PHE A 80 -17.50 -0.26 2.94
C PHE A 80 -16.39 0.69 2.47
N ALA A 81 -16.24 0.88 1.16
CA ALA A 81 -15.28 1.84 0.62
C ALA A 81 -15.54 3.27 1.13
N GLY A 82 -16.80 3.69 1.21
CA GLY A 82 -17.17 4.99 1.80
C GLY A 82 -16.77 5.11 3.27
N GLN A 83 -16.95 4.05 4.07
CA GLN A 83 -16.53 4.03 5.47
C GLN A 83 -15.01 4.09 5.62
N LEU A 84 -14.26 3.38 4.79
CA LEU A 84 -12.80 3.40 4.82
C LEU A 84 -12.23 4.77 4.39
N ARG A 85 -12.78 5.38 3.33
CA ARG A 85 -12.41 6.73 2.93
C ARG A 85 -12.70 7.77 4.00
N ALA A 86 -13.81 7.63 4.74
CA ALA A 86 -14.13 8.50 5.86
C ALA A 86 -13.11 8.40 7.01
N LEU A 87 -12.34 7.32 7.08
CA LEU A 87 -11.20 7.15 8.00
C LEU A 87 -9.87 7.67 7.43
N GLY A 88 -9.87 8.22 6.20
CA GLY A 88 -8.68 8.73 5.53
C GLY A 88 -7.92 7.71 4.69
N ALA A 89 -8.46 6.50 4.50
CA ALA A 89 -7.82 5.50 3.64
C ALA A 89 -8.10 5.73 2.15
N ASP A 90 -7.07 5.55 1.33
CA ASP A 90 -7.14 5.45 -0.14
C ASP A 90 -6.84 4.05 -0.65
N GLU A 91 -6.31 3.18 0.19
CA GLU A 91 -6.01 1.80 -0.13
C GLU A 91 -6.40 0.87 1.01
N ALA A 92 -6.74 -0.36 0.64
CA ALA A 92 -6.93 -1.46 1.57
C ALA A 92 -6.09 -2.65 1.13
N HIS A 93 -5.49 -3.35 2.09
CA HIS A 93 -4.68 -4.53 1.88
C HIS A 93 -5.35 -5.77 2.50
N VAL A 94 -5.17 -6.92 1.88
CA VAL A 94 -5.56 -8.22 2.43
C VAL A 94 -4.40 -9.18 2.26
N PHE A 95 -3.98 -9.81 3.35
CA PHE A 95 -2.96 -10.86 3.32
C PHE A 95 -3.64 -12.22 3.42
N VAL A 96 -3.48 -13.05 2.39
CA VAL A 96 -4.14 -14.36 2.31
C VAL A 96 -3.11 -15.48 2.46
N PRO A 97 -3.24 -16.39 3.43
CA PRO A 97 -2.40 -17.58 3.50
C PRO A 97 -2.53 -18.43 2.23
N ASN A 98 -1.41 -18.94 1.69
CA ASN A 98 -1.40 -19.74 0.44
C ASN A 98 -2.42 -20.87 0.42
N ARG A 99 -2.64 -21.56 1.55
CA ARG A 99 -3.61 -22.66 1.69
C ARG A 99 -5.07 -22.23 1.48
N LEU A 100 -5.39 -20.94 1.63
CA LEU A 100 -6.73 -20.37 1.47
C LEU A 100 -6.87 -19.57 0.17
N LEU A 101 -5.76 -19.31 -0.53
CA LEU A 101 -5.70 -18.41 -1.68
C LEU A 101 -6.70 -18.79 -2.77
N ALA A 102 -6.73 -20.07 -3.18
CA ALA A 102 -7.62 -20.54 -4.24
C ALA A 102 -9.11 -20.32 -3.93
N GLY A 103 -9.49 -20.37 -2.65
CA GLY A 103 -10.87 -20.13 -2.21
C GLY A 103 -11.21 -18.63 -2.05
N MET A 104 -10.25 -17.82 -1.60
CA MET A 104 -10.47 -16.40 -1.30
C MET A 104 -10.27 -15.49 -2.51
N GLU A 105 -9.42 -15.85 -3.46
CA GLU A 105 -9.11 -15.00 -4.61
C GLU A 105 -10.35 -14.61 -5.44
N PRO A 106 -11.27 -15.52 -5.81
CA PRO A 106 -12.48 -15.13 -6.54
C PRO A 106 -13.35 -14.12 -5.78
N LEU A 107 -13.37 -14.20 -4.45
CA LEU A 107 -14.06 -13.24 -3.59
C LEU A 107 -13.38 -11.87 -3.62
N LEU A 108 -12.06 -11.84 -3.40
CA LEU A 108 -11.27 -10.62 -3.36
C LEU A 108 -11.36 -9.86 -4.68
N VAL A 109 -11.27 -10.55 -5.81
CA VAL A 109 -11.46 -9.96 -7.15
C VAL A 109 -12.85 -9.32 -7.28
N ARG A 110 -13.93 -9.95 -6.78
CA ARG A 110 -15.29 -9.38 -6.83
C ARG A 110 -15.45 -8.14 -5.92
N LEU A 111 -14.67 -8.06 -4.85
CA LEU A 111 -14.63 -6.90 -3.96
C LEU A 111 -13.82 -5.74 -4.55
N GLY A 112 -12.97 -6.00 -5.56
CA GLY A 112 -12.18 -5.00 -6.25
C GLY A 112 -10.67 -5.10 -5.99
N PHE A 113 -10.23 -6.10 -5.22
CA PHE A 113 -8.83 -6.34 -4.94
C PHE A 113 -8.08 -6.91 -6.14
N ARG A 114 -6.79 -6.57 -6.23
CA ARG A 114 -5.84 -7.07 -7.22
C ARG A 114 -4.61 -7.60 -6.50
N ARG A 115 -3.92 -8.60 -7.07
CA ARG A 115 -2.64 -9.07 -6.51
C ARG A 115 -1.58 -7.98 -6.63
N SER A 116 -0.73 -7.80 -5.61
CA SER A 116 0.34 -6.81 -5.62
C SER A 116 1.63 -7.30 -6.32
N ASN A 117 2.06 -8.55 -6.11
CA ASN A 117 3.17 -9.18 -6.86
C ASN A 117 3.11 -10.73 -6.84
N GLN A 118 4.11 -11.38 -7.44
CA GLN A 118 4.21 -12.86 -7.54
C GLN A 118 5.03 -13.52 -6.42
N ASP A 119 5.85 -12.76 -5.69
CA ASP A 119 6.81 -13.29 -4.70
C ASP A 119 6.25 -13.29 -3.27
N TYR A 120 5.20 -12.50 -3.04
CA TYR A 120 4.34 -12.48 -1.86
C TYR A 120 2.90 -12.34 -2.37
N THR A 121 1.88 -12.83 -1.66
CA THR A 121 0.47 -12.63 -2.09
C THR A 121 -0.30 -11.57 -1.27
N PRO A 122 0.17 -10.31 -1.15
CA PRO A 122 -0.71 -9.22 -0.76
C PRO A 122 -1.71 -8.96 -1.88
N PHE A 123 -2.95 -8.70 -1.48
CA PHE A 123 -3.97 -8.12 -2.34
C PHE A 123 -4.17 -6.67 -1.93
N TYR A 124 -4.29 -5.76 -2.89
CA TYR A 124 -4.60 -4.36 -2.63
C TYR A 124 -5.80 -3.88 -3.44
N GLN A 125 -6.51 -2.91 -2.91
CA GLN A 125 -7.59 -2.19 -3.60
C GLN A 125 -7.42 -0.70 -3.36
N GLU A 126 -7.30 0.06 -4.44
CA GLU A 126 -7.50 1.51 -4.41
C GLU A 126 -8.98 1.77 -4.11
N LEU A 127 -9.23 2.55 -3.06
CA LEU A 127 -10.55 2.71 -2.45
C LEU A 127 -11.43 3.67 -3.22
#